data_AF-A0A158L5Z3-F1
#
_entry.id   AF-A0A158L5Z3-F1
#
_cell.length_a   1.000
_cell.length_b   1.000
_cell.length_c   1.000
_cell.angle_alpha   90.00
_cell.angle_beta   90.00
_cell.angle_gamma   90.00
#
_symmetry.space_group_name_H-M   'P 1'
#
loop_
_entity.id
_entity.type
_entity.pdbx_description
1 polymer ?
#
loop_
_entity_poly.entity_id
_entity_poly.type
_entity_poly.pdbx_seq_one_letter_code
_entity_poly.pdbx_strand_id
1 'polypeptide(L)'
;MTVIFSVYVFVAGLADNVLKPLLLGRGVAVPMPVVLIGALGGMVTGGIIGLFIGPVLLSVGYQLFWRWVREPAKPERLKEEQQEEKHA
;
A
#
# COMPACT_ATOMS: atom_id res chain seq x y z
N MET A 1 -27.85 6.66 13.91
CA MET A 1 -27.71 6.53 12.44
C MET A 1 -26.69 7.53 11.89
N THR A 2 -26.83 8.83 12.15
CA THR A 2 -25.93 9.91 11.68
C THR A 2 -24.48 9.78 12.15
N VAL A 3 -24.25 9.32 13.39
CA VAL A 3 -22.88 9.11 13.91
C VAL A 3 -22.13 8.05 13.11
N ILE A 4 -22.78 6.92 12.82
CA ILE A 4 -22.21 5.83 12.03
C ILE A 4 -21.90 6.31 10.61
N PHE A 5 -22.83 7.06 10.00
CA PHE A 5 -22.64 7.62 8.66
C PHE A 5 -21.50 8.64 8.62
N SER A 6 -21.38 9.47 9.65
CA SER A 6 -20.31 10.46 9.78
C SER A 6 -18.94 9.78 9.93
N VAL A 7 -18.83 8.75 10.78
CA VAL A 7 -17.61 7.94 10.93
C VAL A 7 -17.26 7.26 9.61
N TYR A 8 -18.26 6.69 8.91
CA TYR A 8 -18.05 6.03 7.62
C TYR A 8 -17.52 6.99 6.55
N VAL A 9 -18.15 8.17 6.38
CA VAL A 9 -17.72 9.19 5.41
C VAL A 9 -16.36 9.77 5.79
N PHE A 10 -16.06 9.92 7.07
CA PHE A 10 -14.75 10.38 7.54
C PHE A 10 -13.64 9.38 7.19
N VAL A 11 -13.87 8.09 7.45
CA VAL A 11 -12.92 7.02 7.09
C VAL A 11 -12.79 6.90 5.56
N ALA A 12 -13.90 6.99 4.82
CA ALA A 12 -13.90 6.96 3.37
C ALA A 12 -13.14 8.15 2.75
N GLY A 13 -13.35 9.37 3.26
CA GLY A 13 -12.65 10.57 2.79
C GLY A 13 -11.15 10.55 3.12
N LEU A 14 -10.76 9.98 4.27
CA LEU A 14 -9.36 9.70 4.57
C LEU A 14 -8.79 8.65 3.63
N ALA A 15 -9.54 7.60 3.34
CA ALA A 15 -9.17 6.61 2.35
C ALA A 15 -8.94 7.28 0.99
N ASP A 16 -9.85 8.10 0.48
CA ASP A 16 -9.70 8.79 -0.81
C ASP A 16 -8.48 9.75 -0.86
N ASN A 17 -8.17 10.41 0.25
CA ASN A 17 -7.03 11.32 0.39
C ASN A 17 -5.68 10.59 0.53
N VAL A 18 -5.68 9.36 1.02
CA VAL A 18 -4.48 8.51 1.07
C VAL A 18 -4.33 7.72 -0.22
N LEU A 19 -5.43 7.25 -0.80
CA LEU A 19 -5.48 6.39 -1.97
C LEU A 19 -5.01 7.14 -3.22
N LYS A 20 -5.35 8.42 -3.42
CA LYS A 20 -4.83 9.22 -4.55
C LYS A 20 -3.30 9.41 -4.58
N PRO A 21 -2.64 9.89 -3.50
CA PRO A 21 -1.19 10.01 -3.45
C PRO A 21 -0.47 8.68 -3.33
N LEU A 22 -1.11 7.64 -2.79
CA LEU A 22 -0.71 6.26 -3.05
C LEU A 22 -0.67 6.08 -4.58
N LEU A 23 -1.82 6.05 -5.24
CA LEU A 23 -2.05 5.60 -6.61
C LEU A 23 -1.15 6.31 -7.64
N LEU A 24 -0.77 7.56 -7.36
CA LEU A 24 0.05 8.41 -8.22
C LEU A 24 1.51 8.57 -7.74
N GLY A 25 1.83 8.06 -6.55
CA GLY A 25 3.16 8.09 -5.92
C GLY A 25 4.10 7.03 -6.51
N ARG A 26 5.03 7.50 -7.33
CA ARG A 26 6.12 6.76 -7.96
C ARG A 26 6.84 5.82 -6.98
N GLY A 27 7.03 4.56 -7.37
CA GLY A 27 7.98 3.60 -6.80
C GLY A 27 7.66 3.08 -5.39
N VAL A 28 7.24 1.81 -5.29
CA VAL A 28 6.83 1.14 -4.04
C VAL A 28 8.02 0.97 -3.07
N ALA A 29 8.34 2.00 -2.31
CA ALA A 29 8.94 1.88 -0.99
C ALA A 29 7.80 1.98 0.02
N VAL A 30 7.77 1.13 1.06
CA VAL A 30 6.73 1.19 2.09
C VAL A 30 6.80 2.58 2.75
N PRO A 31 5.77 3.45 2.62
CA PRO A 31 5.86 4.81 3.10
C PRO A 31 5.86 4.82 4.63
N MET A 32 6.74 5.63 5.22
CA MET A 32 6.91 5.75 6.68
C MET A 32 5.59 5.96 7.45
N PRO A 33 4.60 6.74 6.95
CA PRO A 33 3.28 6.84 7.59
C PRO A 33 2.56 5.50 7.77
N VAL A 34 2.66 4.56 6.82
CA VAL A 34 2.01 3.25 6.91
C VAL A 34 2.59 2.43 8.05
N VAL A 35 3.92 2.46 8.20
CA VAL A 35 4.65 1.81 9.30
C VAL A 35 4.26 2.44 10.63
N LEU A 36 4.21 3.77 10.70
CA LEU A 36 3.86 4.52 11.91
C LEU A 36 2.42 4.23 12.36
N ILE A 37 1.46 4.26 11.43
CA ILE A 37 0.05 3.93 11.73
C ILE A 37 -0.06 2.48 12.19
N GLY A 38 0.67 1.55 11.56
CA GLY A 38 0.72 0.15 12.00
C GLY A 38 1.31 0.00 13.40
N ALA A 39 2.35 0.76 13.74
CA ALA A 39 3.00 0.74 15.06
C ALA A 39 2.05 1.24 16.16
N LEU A 40 1.42 2.40 15.94
CA LEU A 40 0.47 2.99 16.88
C LEU A 40 -0.80 2.15 17.02
N GLY A 41 -1.38 1.71 15.91
CA GLY A 41 -2.58 0.87 15.92
C GLY A 41 -2.33 -0.50 16.55
N GLY A 42 -1.17 -1.10 16.25
CA GLY A 42 -0.71 -2.34 16.87
C GLY A 42 -0.47 -2.17 18.38
N MET A 43 0.15 -1.07 18.80
CA MET A 43 0.35 -0.77 20.22
C MET A 43 -0.97 -0.69 20.98
N VAL A 44 -1.97 0.01 20.42
CA VAL A 44 -3.28 0.17 21.07
C VAL A 44 -4.03 -1.16 21.19
N THR A 45 -3.88 -2.07 20.22
CA THR A 45 -4.63 -3.34 20.18
C THR A 45 -3.93 -4.49 20.90
N GLY A 46 -2.59 -4.57 20.83
CA GLY A 46 -1.80 -5.70 21.33
C GLY A 46 -0.59 -5.30 22.19
N GLY A 47 -0.51 -4.05 22.63
CA GLY A 47 0.59 -3.55 23.44
C GLY A 47 1.94 -3.63 22.71
N ILE A 48 3.00 -3.98 23.44
CA ILE A 48 4.36 -4.04 22.88
C ILE A 48 4.46 -5.05 21.73
N ILE A 49 3.76 -6.19 21.81
CA ILE A 49 3.77 -7.20 20.75
C ILE A 49 3.17 -6.63 19.46
N GLY A 50 2.09 -5.86 19.60
CA GLY A 50 1.46 -5.18 18.48
C GLY A 50 2.35 -4.13 17.81
N LEU A 51 3.34 -3.56 18.51
CA LEU A 51 4.32 -2.65 17.91
C LEU A 51 5.16 -3.31 16.80
N PHE A 52 5.36 -4.63 16.90
CA PHE A 52 6.07 -5.41 15.87
C PHE A 52 5.11 -5.93 14.81
N ILE A 53 3.97 -6.48 15.22
CA ILE A 53 3.02 -7.12 14.29
C ILE A 53 2.30 -6.09 13.42
N GLY A 54 1.89 -4.95 14.00
CA GLY A 54 1.10 -3.94 13.31
C GLY A 54 1.79 -3.36 12.07
N PRO A 55 3.02 -2.83 12.16
CA PRO A 55 3.76 -2.33 11.01
C PRO A 55 4.03 -3.40 9.96
N VAL A 56 4.38 -4.62 10.39
CA VAL A 56 4.66 -5.74 9.47
C VAL A 56 3.41 -6.09 8.68
N LEU A 57 2.26 -6.25 9.35
CA LEU A 57 1.00 -6.60 8.72
C LEU A 57 0.55 -5.51 7.73
N LEU A 58 0.61 -4.23 8.14
CA LEU A 58 0.27 -3.11 7.26
C LEU A 58 1.25 -2.98 6.08
N SER A 59 2.54 -3.21 6.28
CA SER A 59 3.55 -3.14 5.22
C SER A 59 3.33 -4.23 4.17
N VAL A 60 3.03 -5.45 4.59
CA VAL A 60 2.73 -6.57 3.69
C VAL A 60 1.41 -6.33 2.96
N GLY A 61 0.35 -5.93 3.69
CA GLY A 61 -0.95 -5.61 3.09
C GLY A 61 -0.83 -4.47 2.08
N TYR A 62 -0.06 -3.43 2.38
CA TYR A 62 0.25 -2.33 1.47
C TYR A 62 0.94 -2.82 0.19
N GLN A 63 2.01 -3.62 0.32
CA GLN A 63 2.71 -4.16 -0.84
C GLN A 63 1.82 -5.06 -1.69
N LEU A 64 0.99 -5.91 -1.06
CA LEU A 64 0.10 -6.83 -1.75
C LEU A 64 -1.02 -6.08 -2.47
N PHE A 65 -1.67 -5.14 -1.77
CA PHE A 65 -2.68 -4.25 -2.35
C PHE A 65 -2.12 -3.52 -3.56
N TRP A 66 -0.90 -3.00 -3.45
CA TRP A 66 -0.26 -2.30 -4.54
C TRP A 66 0.16 -3.15 -5.71
N ARG A 67 0.63 -4.38 -5.47
CA ARG A 67 0.89 -5.34 -6.54
C ARG A 67 -0.40 -5.62 -7.29
N TRP A 68 -1.47 -5.92 -6.58
CA TRP A 68 -2.79 -6.17 -7.16
C TRP A 68 -3.32 -4.97 -7.95
N VAL A 69 -3.21 -3.76 -7.40
CA VAL A 69 -3.65 -2.53 -8.08
C VAL A 69 -2.78 -2.18 -9.29
N ARG A 70 -1.47 -2.45 -9.23
CA ARG A 70 -0.51 -2.19 -10.33
C ARG A 70 -0.39 -3.37 -11.29
N GLU A 71 -1.35 -4.28 -11.31
CA GLU A 71 -1.39 -5.40 -12.25
C GLU A 71 -2.30 -5.07 -13.44
N PRO A 72 -1.84 -4.31 -14.47
CA PRO A 72 -2.20 -4.63 -15.83
C PRO A 72 -1.30 -5.79 -16.28
N ALA A 73 -1.90 -6.85 -16.83
CA ALA A 73 -1.19 -7.98 -17.42
C ALA A 73 0.08 -7.50 -18.15
N LYS A 74 1.26 -7.73 -17.56
CA LYS A 74 2.52 -7.34 -18.18
C LYS A 74 3.04 -8.56 -18.91
N PRO A 75 2.98 -8.61 -20.25
CA PRO A 75 3.69 -9.63 -21.00
C PRO A 75 5.18 -9.32 -20.83
N GLU A 76 5.85 -10.18 -20.09
CA GLU A 76 7.30 -10.28 -19.99
C GLU A 76 7.88 -10.70 -21.37
N ARG A 77 7.70 -9.90 -22.44
CA ARG A 77 8.16 -10.24 -23.81
C ARG A 77 8.95 -9.15 -24.54
N LEU A 78 9.09 -7.95 -23.98
CA LEU A 78 9.76 -6.84 -24.68
C LEU A 78 11.16 -6.51 -24.16
N LYS A 79 11.72 -7.33 -23.26
CA LYS A 79 13.13 -7.16 -22.82
C LYS A 79 14.11 -8.05 -23.59
N GLU A 80 13.64 -9.07 -24.29
CA GLU A 80 14.49 -10.00 -25.04
C GLU A 80 14.81 -9.46 -26.44
N GLU A 81 13.85 -8.83 -27.13
CA GLU A 81 14.03 -8.32 -28.50
C GLU A 81 15.04 -7.15 -28.60
N GLN A 82 15.15 -6.30 -27.57
CA GLN A 82 16.12 -5.18 -27.58
C GLN A 82 17.57 -5.60 -27.25
N GLN A 83 17.77 -6.82 -26.77
CA GLN A 83 19.10 -7.34 -26.45
C GLN A 83 19.68 -8.12 -27.65
N GLU A 84 18.84 -8.61 -28.56
CA GLU A 84 19.24 -9.30 -29.79
C GLU A 84 19.57 -8.32 -30.92
N GLU A 85 18.79 -7.24 -31.09
CA GLU A 85 19.05 -6.22 -32.14
C GLU A 85 20.31 -5.38 -31.88
N LYS A 86 20.77 -5.31 -30.62
CA LYS A 86 21.99 -4.57 -30.27
C LYS A 86 23.28 -5.39 -30.44
N HIS A 87 23.14 -6.68 -30.79
CA HIS A 87 24.24 -7.64 -30.93
C HIS A 87 24.33 -8.29 -32.33
N ALA A 88 23.44 -7.92 -33.27
CA ALA A 88 23.48 -8.30 -34.70
C ALA A 88 23.96 -7.13 -35.57
#